data_AF-A0A7W1R8J6-F1
#
_entry.id   AF-A0A7W1R8J6-F1
#
_cell.length_a   1.000
_cell.length_b   1.000
_cell.length_c   1.000
_cell.angle_alpha   90.00
_cell.angle_beta   90.00
_cell.angle_gamma   90.00
#
_symmetry.space_group_name_H-M   'P 1'
#
loop_
_entity.id
_entity.type
_entity.pdbx_description
1 polymer ?
#
loop_
_entity_poly.entity_id
_entity_poly.type
_entity_poly.pdbx_seq_one_letter_code
_entity_poly.pdbx_strand_id
1 'polypeptide(L)' 'MRKKKTLKKHTVKANVQILDLTKAGSSIEFKIYASEKRIGRIVIGRGSLTWYGRSRKHGKTYSWSEFAEKMDELSYG' A
#
# COMPACT_ATOMS: atom_id res chain seq x y z
N MET A 1 4.26 -31.19 20.63
CA MET A 1 3.18 -30.20 20.37
C MET A 1 3.16 -29.83 18.88
N ARG A 2 2.04 -30.10 18.18
CA ARG A 2 1.87 -29.77 16.74
C ARG A 2 1.66 -28.25 16.62
N LYS A 3 2.65 -27.51 16.10
CA LYS A 3 2.54 -26.05 15.87
C LYS A 3 1.28 -25.75 15.05
N LYS A 4 0.31 -25.04 15.63
CA LYS A 4 -0.84 -24.49 14.91
C LYS A 4 -0.29 -23.60 13.80
N LYS A 5 -0.49 -24.00 12.55
CA LYS A 5 -0.10 -23.21 11.38
C LYS A 5 -0.98 -21.96 11.40
N THR A 6 -0.43 -20.83 11.84
CA THR A 6 -1.11 -19.54 11.81
C THR A 6 -1.46 -19.24 10.35
N LEU A 7 -2.74 -19.37 10.01
CA LEU A 7 -3.28 -19.01 8.71
C LEU A 7 -2.95 -17.53 8.46
N LYS A 8 -2.03 -17.26 7.53
CA LYS A 8 -1.68 -15.90 7.14
C LYS A 8 -2.91 -15.25 6.51
N LYS A 9 -3.64 -14.45 7.32
CA LYS A 9 -4.88 -13.75 6.93
C LYS A 9 -4.62 -12.69 5.85
N HIS A 10 -3.43 -12.07 5.89
CA HIS A 10 -3.04 -10.99 4.99
C HIS A 10 -1.71 -11.32 4.29
N THR A 11 -1.67 -11.08 2.99
CA THR A 11 -0.48 -11.26 2.15
C THR A 11 -0.26 -9.99 1.34
N VAL A 12 0.94 -9.42 1.44
CA VAL A 12 1.37 -8.25 0.67
C VAL A 12 2.34 -8.73 -0.41
N LYS A 13 2.05 -8.40 -1.67
CA LYS A 13 2.95 -8.64 -2.79
C LYS A 13 3.43 -7.30 -3.32
N ALA A 14 4.75 -7.11 -3.37
CA ALA A 14 5.38 -5.91 -3.92
C ALA A 14 5.91 -6.21 -5.32
N ASN A 15 5.66 -5.30 -6.27
CA ASN A 15 6.43 -5.24 -7.50
C ASN A 15 7.34 -4.01 -7.40
N VAL A 16 8.64 -4.24 -7.31
CA VAL A 16 9.64 -3.18 -7.18
C VAL A 16 10.34 -3.07 -8.53
N GLN A 17 9.97 -2.08 -9.34
CA GLN A 17 10.78 -1.66 -10.48
C GLN A 17 11.83 -0.68 -9.95
N ILE A 18 13.03 -1.19 -9.68
CA ILE A 18 14.15 -0.35 -9.23
C ILE A 18 14.69 0.40 -10.45
N LEU A 19 14.41 1.70 -10.50
CA LEU A 19 15.22 2.71 -11.18
C LEU A 19 14.97 3.99 -10.39
N ASP A 20 15.79 4.21 -9.35
CA ASP A 20 15.84 5.37 -8.46
C ASP A 20 14.55 6.19 -8.31
N LEU A 21 13.93 6.14 -7.13
CA LEU A 21 12.78 6.98 -6.72
C LEU A 21 13.00 8.50 -6.91
N THR A 22 14.23 8.91 -7.28
CA THR A 22 14.60 10.28 -7.63
C THR A 22 14.24 10.66 -9.08
N LYS A 23 14.08 9.72 -10.02
CA LYS A 23 13.69 10.02 -11.41
C LYS A 23 12.17 10.11 -11.56
N ALA A 24 11.69 11.10 -12.32
CA ALA A 24 10.28 11.21 -12.68
C ALA A 24 9.80 9.90 -13.33
N GLY A 25 8.66 9.37 -12.85
CA GLY A 25 8.07 8.12 -13.35
C GLY A 25 8.41 6.86 -12.55
N SER A 26 9.27 6.94 -11.54
CA SER A 26 9.54 5.83 -10.60
C SER A 26 8.43 5.73 -9.54
N SER A 27 7.88 4.52 -9.37
CA SER A 27 6.90 4.24 -8.31
C SER A 27 6.97 2.77 -7.88
N ILE A 28 6.60 2.51 -6.62
CA ILE A 28 6.47 1.16 -6.08
C ILE A 28 4.99 0.83 -5.94
N GLU A 29 4.55 -0.29 -6.53
CA GLU A 29 3.18 -0.77 -6.41
C GLU A 29 3.11 -1.99 -5.47
N PHE A 30 2.29 -1.87 -4.43
CA PHE A 30 1.93 -2.97 -3.54
C PHE A 30 0.51 -3.44 -3.84
N LYS A 31 0.34 -4.72 -4.14
CA LYS A 31 -0.98 -5.36 -4.23
C LYS A 31 -1.28 -6.07 -2.91
N ILE A 32 -2.38 -5.68 -2.27
CA ILE A 32 -2.75 -6.18 -0.94
C ILE A 32 -3.86 -7.22 -1.07
N TYR A 33 -3.67 -8.38 -0.45
CA TYR A 33 -4.61 -9.49 -0.47
C TYR A 33 -4.99 -9.90 0.97
N ALA A 34 -6.26 -10.25 1.17
CA ALA A 34 -6.76 -10.90 2.36
C ALA A 34 -7.48 -12.19 1.97
N SER A 35 -7.08 -13.33 2.54
CA SER A 35 -7.58 -14.65 2.16
C SER A 35 -7.60 -14.84 0.64
N GLU A 36 -6.46 -14.55 -0.01
CA GLU A 36 -6.25 -14.64 -1.48
C GLU A 36 -7.08 -13.68 -2.33
N LYS A 37 -8.01 -12.92 -1.74
CA LYS A 37 -8.79 -11.89 -2.44
C LYS A 37 -8.08 -10.55 -2.36
N ARG A 38 -7.86 -9.90 -3.51
CA ARG A 38 -7.29 -8.54 -3.54
C ARG A 38 -8.22 -7.58 -2.83
N ILE A 39 -7.71 -6.84 -1.85
CA ILE A 39 -8.45 -5.83 -1.10
C ILE A 39 -8.04 -4.39 -1.47
N GLY A 40 -6.93 -4.24 -2.18
CA GLY A 40 -6.55 -2.97 -2.76
C GLY A 40 -5.17 -2.99 -3.40
N ARG A 41 -4.71 -1.82 -3.81
CA ARG A 41 -3.29 -1.56 -4.07
C ARG A 41 -2.88 -0.19 -3.57
N ILE A 42 -1.61 -0.06 -3.23
CA ILE A 42 -0.95 1.21 -2.93
C ILE A 42 0.08 1.46 -4.01
N VAL A 43 0.14 2.67 -4.54
CA VAL A 43 1.23 3.17 -5.37
C VAL A 43 1.96 4.25 -4.59
N ILE A 44 3.26 4.06 -4.37
CA ILE A 44 4.14 5.02 -3.69
C ILE A 44 5.03 5.65 -4.75
N GLY A 45 4.90 6.95 -4.97
CA GLY A 45 5.75 7.74 -5.87
C GLY A 45 6.50 8.83 -5.12
N ARG A 46 7.33 9.60 -5.82
CA ARG A 46 8.22 10.60 -5.20
C ARG A 46 7.50 11.64 -4.32
N GLY A 47 6.29 12.06 -4.67
CA GLY A 47 5.57 13.14 -3.96
C GLY A 47 4.25 12.72 -3.31
N SER A 48 3.83 11.47 -3.49
CA SER A 48 2.49 11.06 -3.12
C SER A 48 2.34 9.56 -2.92
N LEU A 49 1.29 9.23 -2.18
CA LEU A 49 0.76 7.89 -2.02
C LEU A 49 -0.64 7.83 -2.63
N THR A 50 -0.88 6.88 -3.54
CA THR A 50 -2.21 6.64 -4.10
C THR A 50 -2.76 5.31 -3.62
N TRP A 51 -3.93 5.37 -2.95
CA TRP A 51 -4.68 4.19 -2.54
C TRP A 51 -5.79 3.86 -3.55
N TYR A 52 -5.85 2.60 -3.96
CA TYR A 52 -6.94 2.06 -4.77
C TYR A 52 -7.65 0.97 -3.95
N GLY A 53 -8.84 1.29 -3.43
CA GLY A 53 -9.67 0.32 -2.72
C GLY A 53 -10.22 -0.77 -3.64
N ARG A 54 -10.59 -1.93 -3.04
CA ARG A 54 -11.03 -3.15 -3.72
C ARG A 54 -11.96 -2.97 -4.93
N SER A 55 -12.93 -2.05 -4.85
CA SER A 55 -13.96 -1.84 -5.88
C SER A 55 -13.98 -0.41 -6.42
N ARG A 56 -12.92 0.38 -6.23
CA ARG A 56 -12.88 1.78 -6.66
C ARG A 56 -12.18 1.89 -8.02
N LYS A 57 -12.86 2.51 -8.98
CA LYS A 57 -12.30 2.82 -10.31
C LYS A 57 -11.22 3.92 -10.23
N HIS A 58 -11.38 4.86 -9.29
CA HIS A 58 -10.44 5.95 -9.07
C HIS A 58 -9.64 5.72 -7.78
N GLY A 59 -8.33 5.97 -7.87
CA GLY A 59 -7.46 5.99 -6.71
C GLY A 59 -7.58 7.33 -5.99
N LYS A 60 -7.42 7.32 -4.67
CA LYS A 60 -7.29 8.55 -3.89
C LYS A 60 -5.81 8.80 -3.63
N THR A 61 -5.32 9.91 -4.15
CA THR A 61 -3.93 10.36 -3.96
C THR A 61 -3.86 11.26 -2.75
N TYR A 62 -2.81 11.07 -1.96
CA TYR A 62 -2.44 11.93 -0.84
C TYR A 62 -1.01 12.41 -1.09
N SER A 63 -0.78 13.71 -0.95
CA SER A 63 0.57 14.22 -0.78
C SER A 63 1.21 13.64 0.49
N TRP A 64 2.53 13.71 0.61
CA TRP A 64 3.20 13.22 1.81
C TRP A 64 2.77 13.94 3.08
N SER A 65 2.51 15.25 3.01
CA SER A 65 2.01 16.02 4.16
C SER A 65 0.62 15.55 4.58
N GLU A 66 -0.32 15.40 3.64
CA GLU A 66 -1.68 14.89 3.94
C GLU A 66 -1.64 13.45 4.46
N PHE A 67 -0.72 12.63 3.95
CA PHE A 67 -0.53 11.27 4.45
C PHE A 67 -0.01 11.28 5.88
N ALA A 68 1.00 12.09 6.19
CA ALA A 68 1.60 12.19 7.53
C ALA A 68 0.55 12.63 8.56
N GLU A 69 -0.18 13.72 8.27
CA GLU A 69 -1.25 14.23 9.13
C GLU A 69 -2.30 13.16 9.43
N LYS A 70 -2.74 12.41 8.41
CA LYS A 70 -3.73 11.34 8.58
C LYS A 70 -3.19 10.15 9.37
N MET A 71 -1.92 9.81 9.18
CA MET A 71 -1.31 8.72 9.93
C MET A 71 -1.09 9.10 11.38
N ASP A 72 -0.75 10.36 11.66
CA ASP A 72 -0.63 10.87 13.02
C ASP A 72 -1.99 10.87 13.72
N GLU A 73 -3.05 11.34 13.06
CA GLU A 73 -4.43 11.26 13.56
C GLU A 73 -4.85 9.81 13.86
N LEU A 74 -4.55 8.85 12.97
CA LEU A 74 -4.94 7.46 13.16
C LEU A 74 -4.11 6.69 14.20
N SER A 75 -2.87 7.12 14.43
CA SER A 75 -1.91 6.37 15.27
C SER A 75 -1.80 6.96 16.68
N TYR A 76 -2.00 8.26 16.82
CA TYR A 76 -1.77 9.02 18.05
C TYR A 76 -2.96 9.90 18.45
N GLY A 77 -3.99 10.03 17.60
CA GLY A 77 -5.24 10.76 17.86
C GLY A 77 -6.31 9.92 18.53
#